data_AF-A0A9X6RMC2-F1
#
_entry.id   AF-A0A9X6RMC2-F1
#
_cell.length_a   1.000
_cell.length_b   1.000
_cell.length_c   1.000
_cell.angle_alpha   90.00
_cell.angle_beta   90.00
_cell.angle_gamma   90.00
#
_symmetry.space_group_name_H-M   'P 1'
#
loop_
_entity.id
_entity.type
_entity.pdbx_description
1 polymer ?
#
loop_
_entity_poly.entity_id
_entity_poly.type
_entity_poly.pdbx_seq_one_letter_code
_entity_poly.pdbx_strand_id
1 'polypeptide(L)'
;MFRFIALSALVAFANAAGTINFDGIKAELTSPGYPNAYGNSINDITVIVGPPGSSLNFDAKDFQTEGNYDSLTLTEGTTVLGVFSGTNGPSNVRSTGNRVTARFQSDSSVTYKGFRIEITQPVCPVGVSVCPNDPATCFTACDGNPECPGAVDEYACNSCGVPAVSPDVTTGISAEKIVGGIEAVPHSWPWQVSMLRPSGSHICGGSIIGNKWVLTAAHCCDASSDKRFKVRVGEHDISGGSEPNAKTYNVKRVVQHARYDGNTIENDVCLLELAEPILFNTHVSPICPGERPVAAGTRCFVTGWGSTRAVGRNAASSSKEYFAQLFDSQDAGFKSNLKTNGVRAVEPLRQVDVRIHDWASCKNIYASQSRPADITEDMLCAMTTGKDSCQGDSGGPFVCRNADDNGWELVGVVSWGYGCAARGIPGVYASVDYFSDWIASNQN
;
A
#
# COMPACT_ATOMS: atom_id res chain seq x y z
N MET A 1 -48.22 -24.36 -4.97
CA MET A 1 -48.30 -22.90 -5.24
C MET A 1 -47.75 -22.18 -4.02
N PHE A 2 -46.42 -22.16 -3.87
CA PHE A 2 -45.77 -21.50 -2.73
C PHE A 2 -45.66 -20.01 -3.05
N ARG A 3 -46.37 -19.18 -2.27
CA ARG A 3 -46.29 -17.73 -2.33
C ARG A 3 -44.92 -17.29 -1.80
N PHE A 4 -44.11 -16.66 -2.65
CA PHE A 4 -43.03 -15.79 -2.23
C PHE A 4 -43.64 -14.62 -1.45
N ILE A 5 -43.30 -14.50 -0.17
CA ILE A 5 -43.53 -13.27 0.60
C ILE A 5 -42.31 -12.39 0.32
N ALA A 6 -42.52 -11.32 -0.45
CA ALA A 6 -41.53 -10.28 -0.62
C ALA A 6 -41.27 -9.64 0.75
N LEU A 7 -40.05 -9.79 1.27
CA LEU A 7 -39.58 -9.09 2.45
C LEU A 7 -39.37 -7.62 2.04
N SER A 8 -40.35 -6.76 2.30
CA SER A 8 -40.20 -5.32 2.15
C SER A 8 -39.15 -4.84 3.16
N ALA A 9 -38.02 -4.33 2.68
CA ALA A 9 -37.02 -3.67 3.52
C ALA A 9 -37.66 -2.47 4.23
N LEU A 10 -37.84 -2.57 5.55
CA LEU A 10 -38.27 -1.45 6.37
C LEU A 10 -37.11 -0.44 6.44
N VAL A 11 -37.29 0.75 5.88
CA VAL A 11 -36.38 1.87 6.12
C VAL A 11 -36.70 2.43 7.51
N ALA A 12 -35.76 2.32 8.44
CA ALA A 12 -35.89 2.95 9.75
C ALA A 12 -35.64 4.45 9.60
N PHE A 13 -36.60 5.27 10.04
CA PHE A 13 -36.51 6.72 10.10
C PHE A 13 -36.43 7.15 11.56
N ALA A 14 -35.49 8.04 11.89
CA ALA A 14 -35.45 8.69 13.20
C ALA A 14 -35.47 10.21 13.03
N ASN A 15 -36.35 10.87 13.80
CA ASN A 15 -36.39 12.31 13.98
C ASN A 15 -35.78 12.61 15.36
N ALA A 16 -34.55 13.14 15.40
CA ALA A 16 -33.86 13.75 16.56
C ALA A 16 -33.78 12.94 17.89
N ALA A 17 -32.58 12.88 18.47
CA ALA A 17 -32.16 12.30 19.76
C ALA A 17 -32.65 10.86 20.00
N GLY A 18 -31.77 9.87 19.83
CA GLY A 18 -32.15 8.49 20.11
C GLY A 18 -31.18 7.43 19.64
N THR A 19 -31.69 6.19 19.55
CA THR A 19 -30.95 5.06 18.98
C THR A 19 -31.65 4.60 17.70
N ILE A 20 -30.91 4.55 16.60
CA ILE A 20 -31.33 3.88 15.36
C ILE A 20 -30.79 2.46 15.44
N ASN A 21 -31.66 1.50 15.75
CA ASN A 21 -31.39 0.09 15.52
C ASN A 21 -31.97 -0.27 14.16
N PHE A 22 -31.17 -0.85 13.27
CA PHE A 22 -31.68 -1.34 12.00
C PHE A 22 -31.12 -2.73 11.70
N ASP A 23 -32.01 -3.62 11.30
CA ASP A 23 -31.72 -5.05 11.11
C ASP A 23 -31.48 -5.38 9.63
N GLY A 24 -31.21 -4.37 8.80
CA GLY A 24 -31.22 -4.48 7.33
C GLY A 24 -30.08 -3.74 6.63
N ILE A 25 -30.20 -3.60 5.32
CA ILE A 25 -29.14 -3.09 4.42
C ILE A 25 -28.98 -1.55 4.51
N LYS A 26 -30.02 -0.83 4.93
CA LYS A 26 -30.07 0.65 4.88
C LYS A 26 -30.89 1.27 6.01
N ALA A 27 -30.45 2.44 6.48
CA ALA A 27 -31.18 3.36 7.35
C ALA A 27 -30.94 4.80 6.88
N GLU A 28 -31.70 5.76 7.42
CA GLU A 28 -31.49 7.18 7.15
C GLU A 28 -31.39 7.99 8.44
N LEU A 29 -30.45 8.93 8.46
CA LEU A 29 -30.26 9.91 9.53
C LEU A 29 -30.51 11.31 8.97
N THR A 30 -31.44 12.04 9.57
CA THR A 30 -31.77 13.41 9.18
C THR A 30 -31.57 14.39 10.32
N SER A 31 -31.19 15.62 10.01
CA SER A 31 -31.16 16.69 11.01
C SER A 31 -32.57 16.99 11.55
N PRO A 32 -32.70 17.51 12.78
CA PRO A 32 -33.99 17.92 13.30
C PRO A 32 -34.67 18.94 12.37
N GLY A 33 -35.91 18.68 11.98
CA GLY A 33 -36.69 19.57 11.11
C GLY A 33 -36.51 19.36 9.60
N TYR A 34 -35.57 18.51 9.15
CA TYR A 34 -35.36 18.22 7.73
C TYR A 34 -36.66 17.74 7.03
N PRO A 35 -36.97 18.19 5.79
CA PRO A 35 -36.16 19.03 4.91
C PRO A 35 -36.29 20.55 5.13
N ASN A 36 -36.95 20.98 6.20
CA ASN A 36 -36.99 22.40 6.58
C ASN A 36 -35.72 22.78 7.35
N ALA A 37 -35.58 24.08 7.62
CA ALA A 37 -34.43 24.56 8.36
C ALA A 37 -34.37 23.95 9.78
N TYR A 38 -33.18 23.54 10.21
CA TYR A 38 -32.97 23.11 11.60
C TYR A 38 -33.04 24.33 12.55
N GLY A 39 -33.14 24.06 13.86
CA GLY A 39 -33.18 25.10 14.89
C GLY A 39 -31.80 25.53 15.40
N ASN A 40 -31.74 26.67 16.09
CA ASN A 40 -30.52 27.14 16.75
C ASN A 40 -30.27 26.35 18.05
N SER A 41 -29.01 26.29 18.48
CA SER A 41 -28.56 25.73 19.76
C SER A 41 -28.94 24.26 19.94
N ILE A 42 -28.97 23.52 18.84
CA ILE A 42 -29.19 22.07 18.85
C ILE A 42 -27.95 21.39 19.42
N ASN A 43 -28.17 20.36 20.23
CA ASN A 43 -27.16 19.38 20.60
C ASN A 43 -27.80 18.00 20.53
N ASP A 44 -27.91 17.48 19.31
CA ASP A 44 -28.59 16.23 19.02
C ASP A 44 -27.59 15.08 18.99
N ILE A 45 -27.87 14.00 19.72
CA ILE A 45 -27.01 12.82 19.76
C ILE A 45 -27.84 11.61 19.35
N THR A 46 -27.40 10.96 18.27
CA THR A 46 -28.00 9.74 17.75
C THR A 46 -26.99 8.60 17.76
N VAL A 47 -27.33 7.49 18.40
CA VAL A 47 -26.52 6.27 18.35
C VAL A 47 -27.06 5.38 17.25
N ILE A 48 -26.24 5.07 16.26
CA ILE A 48 -26.55 4.13 15.18
C ILE A 48 -25.97 2.77 15.54
N VAL A 49 -26.83 1.76 15.58
CA VAL A 49 -26.45 0.37 15.84
C VAL A 49 -26.93 -0.47 14.66
N GLY A 50 -25.98 -0.99 13.90
CA GLY A 50 -26.24 -2.00 12.89
C GLY A 50 -26.13 -3.42 13.44
N PRO A 51 -26.34 -4.43 12.59
CA PRO A 51 -26.21 -5.84 12.95
C PRO A 51 -24.85 -6.18 13.59
N PRO A 52 -24.80 -7.08 14.58
CA PRO A 52 -23.54 -7.51 15.20
C PRO A 52 -22.53 -8.01 14.18
N GLY A 53 -21.28 -7.55 14.28
CA GLY A 53 -20.18 -7.97 13.39
C GLY A 53 -20.12 -7.26 12.03
N SER A 54 -21.04 -6.33 11.74
CA SER A 54 -20.96 -5.50 10.54
C SER A 54 -20.15 -4.22 10.78
N SER A 55 -19.76 -3.55 9.70
CA SER A 55 -19.42 -2.12 9.72
C SER A 55 -20.60 -1.29 9.17
N LEU A 56 -20.48 0.03 9.21
CA LEU A 56 -21.45 1.00 8.70
C LEU A 56 -20.78 1.97 7.73
N ASN A 57 -21.44 2.27 6.62
CA ASN A 57 -21.06 3.29 5.64
C ASN A 57 -22.02 4.48 5.71
N PHE A 58 -21.48 5.69 5.71
CA PHE A 58 -22.24 6.93 5.79
C PHE A 58 -22.00 7.78 4.54
N ASP A 59 -23.09 8.12 3.85
CA ASP A 59 -23.06 8.92 2.63
C ASP A 59 -24.17 9.98 2.67
N ALA A 60 -23.78 11.25 2.65
CA ALA A 60 -24.72 12.36 2.64
C ALA A 60 -25.37 12.47 1.26
N LYS A 61 -26.71 12.32 1.22
CA LYS A 61 -27.51 12.59 0.02
C LYS A 61 -27.90 14.06 -0.07
N ASP A 62 -27.94 14.73 1.07
CA ASP A 62 -28.09 16.17 1.17
C ASP A 62 -27.39 16.66 2.45
N PHE A 63 -26.71 17.79 2.37
CA PHE A 63 -25.97 18.37 3.49
C PHE A 63 -25.79 19.87 3.32
N GLN A 64 -26.50 20.65 4.12
CA GLN A 64 -26.42 22.11 4.16
C GLN A 64 -26.54 22.58 5.61
N THR A 65 -25.41 23.01 6.17
CA THR A 65 -25.28 23.55 7.52
C THR A 65 -24.50 24.86 7.47
N GLU A 66 -24.47 25.63 8.55
CA GLU A 66 -23.58 26.79 8.63
C GLU A 66 -22.12 26.32 8.68
N GLY A 67 -21.29 26.79 7.75
CA GLY A 67 -19.90 26.36 7.63
C GLY A 67 -19.07 26.73 8.86
N ASN A 68 -18.40 25.73 9.46
CA ASN A 68 -17.56 25.84 10.66
C ASN A 68 -18.26 26.15 11.99
N TYR A 69 -19.55 26.49 11.99
CA TYR A 69 -20.30 26.83 13.21
C TYR A 69 -21.26 25.70 13.59
N ASP A 70 -21.97 25.15 12.60
CA ASP A 70 -22.87 24.02 12.78
C ASP A 70 -22.22 22.75 12.24
N SER A 71 -22.10 21.73 13.08
CA SER A 71 -21.32 20.55 12.72
C SER A 71 -21.99 19.24 13.08
N LEU A 72 -21.83 18.26 12.18
CA LEU A 72 -22.10 16.87 12.45
C LEU A 72 -20.78 16.15 12.71
N THR A 73 -20.65 15.53 13.88
CA THR A 73 -19.51 14.69 14.24
C THR A 73 -19.95 13.22 14.26
N LEU A 74 -19.19 12.36 13.57
CA LEU A 74 -19.35 10.90 13.64
C LEU A 74 -18.22 10.31 14.50
N THR A 75 -18.56 9.51 15.51
CA THR A 75 -17.58 8.83 16.37
C THR A 75 -17.85 7.34 16.53
N GLU A 76 -16.78 6.56 16.65
CA GLU A 76 -16.78 5.13 16.96
C GLU A 76 -15.98 4.92 18.25
N GLY A 77 -16.69 4.67 19.36
CA GLY A 77 -16.07 4.70 20.68
C GLY A 77 -15.44 6.08 20.94
N THR A 78 -14.12 6.14 21.07
CA THR A 78 -13.35 7.37 21.25
C THR A 78 -12.78 7.93 19.94
N THR A 79 -12.89 7.19 18.84
CA THR A 79 -12.32 7.58 17.53
C THR A 79 -13.29 8.50 16.79
N VAL A 80 -12.81 9.65 16.31
CA VAL A 80 -13.58 10.54 15.44
C VAL A 80 -13.43 10.07 13.99
N LEU A 81 -14.53 9.65 13.37
CA LEU A 81 -14.57 9.24 11.96
C LEU A 81 -14.61 10.44 11.02
N GLY A 82 -15.18 11.56 11.47
CA GLY A 82 -15.17 12.83 10.75
C GLY A 82 -16.03 13.91 11.41
N VAL A 83 -15.74 15.16 11.05
CA VAL A 83 -16.49 16.35 11.45
C VAL A 83 -16.88 17.10 10.16
N PHE A 84 -18.18 17.33 9.99
CA PHE A 84 -18.77 17.81 8.74
C PHE A 84 -19.55 19.10 8.99
N SER A 85 -19.39 20.10 8.13
CA SER A 85 -20.11 21.37 8.20
C SER A 85 -20.22 22.01 6.80
N GLY A 86 -20.99 23.09 6.68
CA GLY A 86 -21.23 23.75 5.39
C GLY A 86 -21.98 22.82 4.43
N THR A 87 -21.46 22.68 3.22
CA THR A 87 -21.94 21.76 2.19
C THR A 87 -21.14 20.46 2.11
N ASN A 88 -20.14 20.28 2.99
CA ASN A 88 -19.23 19.15 2.97
C ASN A 88 -19.71 18.08 3.96
N GLY A 89 -20.65 17.24 3.50
CA GLY A 89 -21.13 16.09 4.26
C GLY A 89 -20.20 14.87 4.20
N PRO A 90 -20.47 13.83 5.00
CA PRO A 90 -19.79 12.55 4.88
C PRO A 90 -19.95 11.96 3.47
N SER A 91 -18.85 11.51 2.87
CA SER A 91 -18.85 10.78 1.60
C SER A 91 -18.08 9.47 1.78
N ASN A 92 -18.80 8.35 1.73
CA ASN A 92 -18.28 7.00 1.98
C ASN A 92 -17.42 6.86 3.25
N VAL A 93 -17.85 7.50 4.34
CA VAL A 93 -17.19 7.35 5.64
C VAL A 93 -17.53 5.98 6.19
N ARG A 94 -16.51 5.16 6.48
CA ARG A 94 -16.68 3.80 7.02
C ARG A 94 -16.25 3.72 8.48
N SER A 95 -17.06 3.02 9.26
CA SER A 95 -16.72 2.55 10.62
C SER A 95 -16.05 1.17 10.57
N THR A 96 -15.42 0.76 11.68
CA THR A 96 -14.79 -0.57 11.80
C THR A 96 -15.69 -1.60 12.48
N GLY A 97 -16.66 -1.15 13.28
CA GLY A 97 -17.68 -1.95 13.94
C GLY A 97 -19.09 -1.46 13.64
N ASN A 98 -20.06 -2.02 14.36
CA ASN A 98 -21.48 -1.85 14.08
C ASN A 98 -22.13 -0.73 14.89
N ARG A 99 -21.35 0.12 15.59
CA ARG A 99 -21.89 1.11 16.53
C ARG A 99 -21.19 2.45 16.38
N VAL A 100 -21.92 3.44 15.86
CA VAL A 100 -21.43 4.80 15.61
C VAL A 100 -22.33 5.80 16.32
N THR A 101 -21.75 6.85 16.88
CA THR A 101 -22.48 7.97 17.47
C THR A 101 -22.38 9.18 16.53
N ALA A 102 -23.54 9.68 16.12
CA ALA A 102 -23.67 10.91 15.36
C ALA A 102 -24.09 12.04 16.29
N ARG A 103 -23.33 13.12 16.34
CA ARG A 103 -23.62 14.29 17.15
C ARG A 103 -23.75 15.52 16.27
N PHE A 104 -24.94 16.10 16.18
CA PHE A 104 -25.19 17.35 15.47
C PHE A 104 -25.29 18.50 16.47
N GLN A 105 -24.49 19.54 16.27
CA GLN A 105 -24.50 20.74 17.09
C GLN A 105 -24.70 21.97 16.23
N SER A 106 -25.62 22.85 16.63
CA SER A 106 -25.78 24.17 16.02
C SER A 106 -25.54 25.30 17.01
N ASP A 107 -25.15 26.46 16.49
CA ASP A 107 -24.88 27.66 17.27
C ASP A 107 -26.17 28.50 17.50
N SER A 108 -26.05 29.73 18.01
CA SER A 108 -27.22 30.57 18.33
C SER A 108 -27.88 31.27 17.13
N SER A 109 -27.37 31.10 15.91
CA SER A 109 -27.77 31.83 14.72
C SER A 109 -27.78 30.96 13.46
N VAL A 110 -28.08 31.59 12.31
CA VAL A 110 -27.99 31.07 10.92
C VAL A 110 -28.29 29.58 10.75
N THR A 111 -29.49 29.27 10.24
CA THR A 111 -29.88 27.88 9.96
C THR A 111 -30.15 27.63 8.50
N TYR A 112 -29.94 26.38 8.09
CA TYR A 112 -30.18 25.88 6.75
C TYR A 112 -31.03 24.61 6.80
N LYS A 113 -31.31 24.02 5.64
CA LYS A 113 -32.05 22.76 5.48
C LYS A 113 -31.55 21.59 6.34
N GLY A 114 -30.26 21.60 6.71
CA GLY A 114 -29.63 20.52 7.44
C GLY A 114 -29.23 19.37 6.52
N PHE A 115 -29.41 18.12 6.95
CA PHE A 115 -28.87 16.97 6.22
C PHE A 115 -29.81 15.77 6.14
N ARG A 116 -29.56 14.95 5.11
CA ARG A 116 -30.05 13.58 4.97
C ARG A 116 -28.87 12.68 4.63
N ILE A 117 -28.57 11.78 5.55
CA ILE A 117 -27.48 10.83 5.45
C ILE A 117 -28.07 9.45 5.26
N GLU A 118 -27.65 8.80 4.18
CA GLU A 118 -27.90 7.39 3.95
C GLU A 118 -26.85 6.59 4.73
N ILE A 119 -27.34 5.69 5.56
CA ILE A 119 -26.53 4.74 6.32
C ILE A 119 -26.76 3.39 5.65
N THR A 120 -25.69 2.74 5.22
CA THR A 120 -25.78 1.38 4.69
C THR A 120 -24.85 0.45 5.43
N GLN A 121 -25.21 -0.83 5.51
CA GLN A 121 -24.18 -1.82 5.71
C GLN A 121 -23.28 -1.80 4.46
N PRO A 122 -21.94 -1.80 4.60
CA PRO A 122 -21.12 -2.28 3.51
C PRO A 122 -21.60 -3.70 3.19
N VAL A 123 -21.72 -4.01 1.91
CA VAL A 123 -22.40 -5.22 1.42
C VAL A 123 -21.83 -6.50 2.04
N CYS A 124 -20.58 -6.45 2.50
CA CYS A 124 -19.86 -7.59 3.05
C CYS A 124 -19.46 -7.39 4.52
N PRO A 125 -19.48 -8.48 5.33
CA PRO A 125 -18.95 -8.48 6.69
C PRO A 125 -17.49 -8.03 6.77
N VAL A 126 -17.02 -7.65 7.97
CA VAL A 126 -15.61 -7.28 8.19
C VAL A 126 -14.70 -8.46 7.80
N GLY A 127 -13.73 -8.20 6.92
CA GLY A 127 -12.80 -9.22 6.41
C GLY A 127 -13.27 -9.92 5.13
N VAL A 128 -14.48 -9.61 4.64
CA VAL A 128 -15.04 -10.11 3.38
C VAL A 128 -15.08 -8.96 2.38
N SER A 129 -14.65 -9.21 1.15
CA SER A 129 -14.49 -8.20 0.12
C SER A 129 -15.66 -8.23 -0.88
N VAL A 130 -15.86 -7.11 -1.57
CA VAL A 130 -16.94 -6.96 -2.58
C VAL A 130 -16.38 -7.25 -3.97
N CYS A 131 -17.08 -8.05 -4.77
CA CYS A 131 -16.61 -8.43 -6.09
C CYS A 131 -16.39 -7.22 -7.02
N PRO A 132 -15.33 -7.22 -7.84
CA PRO A 132 -15.15 -6.24 -8.90
C PRO A 132 -16.33 -6.28 -9.86
N ASN A 133 -16.94 -5.12 -10.12
CA ASN A 133 -18.09 -4.95 -11.03
C ASN A 133 -19.38 -5.69 -10.62
N ASP A 134 -19.43 -6.31 -9.45
CA ASP A 134 -20.65 -6.84 -8.85
C ASP A 134 -20.73 -6.45 -7.36
N PRO A 135 -21.17 -5.22 -7.07
CA PRO A 135 -21.21 -4.69 -5.72
C PRO A 135 -22.13 -5.44 -4.76
N ALA A 136 -22.99 -6.33 -5.28
CA ALA A 136 -23.93 -7.11 -4.48
C ALA A 136 -23.35 -8.43 -3.97
N THR A 137 -22.22 -8.88 -4.54
CA THR A 137 -21.61 -10.17 -4.23
C THR A 137 -20.38 -9.99 -3.35
N CYS A 138 -20.34 -10.79 -2.30
CA CYS A 138 -19.25 -10.87 -1.35
C CYS A 138 -18.41 -12.11 -1.60
N PHE A 139 -17.10 -11.99 -1.37
CA PHE A 139 -16.17 -13.09 -1.58
C PHE A 139 -15.07 -13.10 -0.52
N THR A 140 -14.48 -14.28 -0.33
CA THR A 140 -13.23 -14.44 0.41
C THR A 140 -12.14 -14.80 -0.59
N ALA A 141 -11.14 -13.92 -0.79
CA ALA A 141 -10.08 -14.21 -1.76
C ALA A 141 -9.37 -15.52 -1.42
N CYS A 142 -9.21 -16.40 -2.41
CA CYS A 142 -8.41 -17.61 -2.30
C CYS A 142 -8.89 -18.60 -1.23
N ASP A 143 -10.20 -18.82 -1.12
CA ASP A 143 -10.78 -19.82 -0.23
C ASP A 143 -11.17 -21.13 -0.96
N GLY A 144 -10.99 -21.17 -2.28
CA GLY A 144 -11.31 -22.30 -3.14
C GLY A 144 -12.75 -22.33 -3.62
N ASN A 145 -13.54 -21.29 -3.34
CA ASN A 145 -14.93 -21.17 -3.75
C ASN A 145 -15.13 -19.98 -4.71
N PRO A 146 -15.33 -20.19 -6.01
CA PRO A 146 -15.44 -19.10 -6.98
C PRO A 146 -16.78 -18.37 -6.87
N GLU A 147 -16.78 -17.20 -6.26
CA GLU A 147 -17.96 -16.38 -5.97
C GLU A 147 -18.07 -15.18 -6.92
N CYS A 148 -16.94 -14.58 -7.31
CA CYS A 148 -16.96 -13.42 -8.19
C CYS A 148 -17.14 -13.80 -9.66
N PRO A 149 -17.74 -12.91 -10.48
CA PRO A 149 -17.80 -13.10 -11.92
C PRO A 149 -16.42 -13.38 -12.52
N GLY A 150 -16.29 -14.50 -13.22
CA GLY A 150 -15.03 -14.93 -13.82
C GLY A 150 -14.01 -15.54 -12.83
N ALA A 151 -14.43 -15.88 -11.60
CA ALA A 151 -13.58 -16.47 -10.56
C ALA A 151 -12.33 -15.62 -10.24
N VAL A 152 -12.47 -14.28 -10.29
CA VAL A 152 -11.37 -13.34 -10.04
C VAL A 152 -10.88 -13.36 -8.59
N ASP A 153 -11.72 -13.80 -7.68
CA ASP A 153 -11.45 -14.10 -6.27
C ASP A 153 -10.55 -15.31 -6.07
N GLU A 154 -10.54 -16.25 -7.03
CA GLU A 154 -9.74 -17.47 -7.04
C GLU A 154 -8.55 -17.41 -8.02
N TYR A 155 -8.38 -16.27 -8.69
CA TYR A 155 -7.33 -16.10 -9.67
C TYR A 155 -5.94 -16.07 -9.01
N ALA A 156 -5.00 -16.88 -9.53
CA ALA A 156 -3.60 -16.93 -9.12
C ALA A 156 -3.36 -17.18 -7.60
N CYS A 157 -4.31 -17.81 -6.91
CA CYS A 157 -4.22 -18.07 -5.47
C CYS A 157 -3.14 -19.09 -5.07
N ASN A 158 -2.88 -20.06 -5.95
CA ASN A 158 -1.87 -21.12 -5.75
C ASN A 158 -0.71 -21.02 -6.75
N SER A 159 -0.56 -19.87 -7.42
CA SER A 159 0.49 -19.64 -8.40
C SER A 159 1.11 -18.26 -8.19
N CYS A 160 2.41 -18.23 -7.98
CA CYS A 160 3.18 -17.00 -7.86
C CYS A 160 4.28 -16.95 -8.92
N GLY A 161 4.85 -15.77 -9.16
CA GLY A 161 6.02 -15.60 -10.00
C GLY A 161 5.79 -15.73 -11.50
N VAL A 162 4.56 -15.90 -11.96
CA VAL A 162 4.21 -15.97 -13.39
C VAL A 162 3.39 -14.74 -13.77
N PRO A 163 4.01 -13.71 -14.37
CA PRO A 163 3.28 -12.50 -14.76
C PRO A 163 2.48 -12.75 -16.05
N ALA A 164 1.24 -12.24 -16.09
CA ALA A 164 0.40 -12.36 -17.29
C ALA A 164 0.95 -11.54 -18.46
N VAL A 165 1.59 -10.40 -18.17
CA VAL A 165 2.38 -9.62 -19.11
C VAL A 165 3.85 -9.92 -18.87
N SER A 166 4.55 -10.47 -19.85
CA SER A 166 5.98 -10.78 -19.69
C SER A 166 6.85 -9.53 -19.67
N PRO A 167 7.85 -9.43 -18.78
CA PRO A 167 8.80 -8.33 -18.78
C PRO A 167 9.75 -8.42 -19.98
N ASP A 168 10.19 -7.25 -20.48
CA ASP A 168 11.22 -7.21 -21.51
C ASP A 168 12.59 -7.48 -20.90
N VAL A 169 13.06 -8.72 -21.05
CA VAL A 169 14.38 -9.15 -20.56
C VAL A 169 15.47 -9.03 -21.64
N THR A 170 15.14 -8.61 -22.86
CA THR A 170 16.02 -8.69 -24.03
C THR A 170 16.87 -7.43 -24.23
N THR A 171 16.34 -6.27 -23.87
CA THR A 171 16.92 -4.96 -24.16
C THR A 171 18.09 -4.54 -23.25
N GLY A 172 18.42 -5.34 -22.22
CA GLY A 172 19.52 -5.08 -21.29
C GLY A 172 20.93 -5.44 -21.77
N ILE A 173 21.09 -5.98 -22.99
CA ILE A 173 22.41 -6.38 -23.55
C ILE A 173 23.12 -5.22 -24.28
N SER A 174 22.42 -4.14 -24.66
CA SER A 174 23.05 -3.02 -25.37
C SER A 174 23.11 -1.73 -24.54
N ALA A 175 24.30 -1.14 -24.53
CA ALA A 175 24.69 0.19 -24.05
C ALA A 175 25.13 0.32 -22.58
N GLU A 176 26.45 0.35 -22.44
CA GLU A 176 27.18 1.07 -21.39
C GLU A 176 26.48 2.40 -21.03
N LYS A 177 26.33 2.67 -19.72
CA LYS A 177 25.80 3.91 -19.11
C LYS A 177 24.26 4.09 -19.09
N ILE A 178 23.53 3.26 -18.33
CA ILE A 178 22.24 3.72 -17.81
C ILE A 178 22.17 3.47 -16.31
N VAL A 179 22.52 4.50 -15.55
CA VAL A 179 22.05 4.66 -14.17
C VAL A 179 20.56 4.98 -14.25
N GLY A 180 19.70 4.22 -13.57
CA GLY A 180 18.25 4.44 -13.57
C GLY A 180 17.42 3.56 -14.51
N GLY A 181 17.96 2.48 -15.07
CA GLY A 181 17.20 1.43 -15.77
C GLY A 181 16.42 1.88 -17.02
N ILE A 182 15.73 0.93 -17.64
CA ILE A 182 14.75 1.21 -18.71
C ILE A 182 13.35 1.25 -18.10
N GLU A 183 12.41 1.91 -18.77
CA GLU A 183 11.00 1.78 -18.40
C GLU A 183 10.57 0.31 -18.52
N ALA A 184 9.86 -0.18 -17.50
CA ALA A 184 9.29 -1.52 -17.52
C ALA A 184 8.12 -1.57 -18.51
N VAL A 185 7.86 -2.74 -19.09
CA VAL A 185 6.60 -2.96 -19.79
C VAL A 185 5.46 -2.79 -18.77
N PRO A 186 4.43 -1.97 -19.02
CA PRO A 186 3.37 -1.74 -18.05
C PRO A 186 2.79 -3.04 -17.49
N HIS A 187 2.74 -3.12 -16.16
CA HIS A 187 2.22 -4.27 -15.41
C HIS A 187 2.98 -5.61 -15.60
N SER A 188 4.18 -5.58 -16.17
CA SER A 188 5.01 -6.80 -16.34
C SER A 188 5.70 -7.28 -15.06
N TRP A 189 5.71 -6.46 -14.02
CA TRP A 189 6.16 -6.78 -12.66
C TRP A 189 4.97 -6.64 -11.68
N PRO A 190 3.97 -7.52 -11.77
CA PRO A 190 2.65 -7.34 -11.14
C PRO A 190 2.68 -7.45 -9.60
N TRP A 191 3.79 -7.91 -9.03
CA TRP A 191 4.05 -7.96 -7.59
C TRP A 191 4.63 -6.66 -7.03
N GLN A 192 4.97 -5.68 -7.88
CA GLN A 192 5.54 -4.42 -7.43
C GLN A 192 4.55 -3.65 -6.55
N VAL A 193 5.03 -3.21 -5.40
CA VAL A 193 4.29 -2.36 -4.47
C VAL A 193 4.92 -0.97 -4.40
N SER A 194 4.05 0.04 -4.32
CA SER A 194 4.40 1.39 -3.86
C SER A 194 3.89 1.58 -2.45
N MET A 195 4.80 1.70 -1.47
CA MET A 195 4.48 2.06 -0.10
C MET A 195 4.32 3.58 0.00
N LEU A 196 3.22 4.02 0.61
CA LEU A 196 2.80 5.42 0.64
C LEU A 196 2.76 5.96 2.07
N ARG A 197 3.17 7.23 2.23
CA ARG A 197 2.87 8.02 3.43
C ARG A 197 1.37 8.32 3.53
N PRO A 198 0.88 8.77 4.69
CA PRO A 198 -0.49 9.30 4.83
C PRO A 198 -0.85 10.39 3.81
N SER A 199 0.14 11.19 3.38
CA SER A 199 0.00 12.21 2.34
C SER A 199 -0.25 11.67 0.93
N GLY A 200 -0.13 10.35 0.72
CA GLY A 200 -0.22 9.70 -0.59
C GLY A 200 1.10 9.69 -1.38
N SER A 201 2.18 10.25 -0.84
CA SER A 201 3.49 10.24 -1.50
C SER A 201 4.20 8.89 -1.33
N HIS A 202 4.77 8.38 -2.41
CA HIS A 202 5.65 7.21 -2.42
C HIS A 202 6.85 7.38 -1.48
N ILE A 203 7.26 6.29 -0.82
CA ILE A 203 8.44 6.26 0.06
C ILE A 203 9.36 5.09 -0.17
N CYS A 204 8.80 3.90 -0.39
CA CYS A 204 9.55 2.66 -0.57
C CYS A 204 8.78 1.75 -1.52
N GLY A 205 9.50 0.79 -2.09
CA GLY A 205 8.94 -0.37 -2.74
C GLY A 205 8.47 -1.44 -1.76
N GLY A 206 7.94 -2.51 -2.35
CA GLY A 206 7.58 -3.75 -1.67
C GLY A 206 7.26 -4.83 -2.70
N SER A 207 7.05 -6.04 -2.22
CA SER A 207 6.72 -7.21 -3.04
C SER A 207 5.46 -7.89 -2.50
N ILE A 208 4.48 -8.12 -3.36
CA ILE A 208 3.30 -8.92 -3.01
C ILE A 208 3.73 -10.39 -2.90
N ILE A 209 3.70 -10.96 -1.70
CA ILE A 209 4.06 -12.37 -1.44
C ILE A 209 2.86 -13.24 -1.05
N GLY A 210 1.66 -12.66 -1.06
CA GLY A 210 0.40 -13.34 -0.78
C GLY A 210 -0.76 -12.36 -0.86
N ASN A 211 -2.00 -12.87 -0.82
CA ASN A 211 -3.19 -12.03 -0.99
C ASN A 211 -3.40 -11.04 0.17
N LYS A 212 -2.74 -11.19 1.32
CA LYS A 212 -2.78 -10.22 2.43
C LYS A 212 -1.41 -9.71 2.86
N TRP A 213 -0.35 -10.10 2.15
CA TRP A 213 1.02 -10.00 2.65
C TRP A 213 1.93 -9.31 1.63
N VAL A 214 2.60 -8.26 2.10
CA VAL A 214 3.66 -7.57 1.37
C VAL A 214 4.96 -7.68 2.15
N LEU A 215 6.04 -8.05 1.47
CA LEU A 215 7.40 -8.00 2.00
C LEU A 215 8.09 -6.70 1.57
N THR A 216 8.76 -6.04 2.51
CA THR A 216 9.56 -4.83 2.28
C THR A 216 10.73 -4.79 3.27
N ALA A 217 11.54 -3.73 3.24
CA ALA A 217 12.66 -3.55 4.14
C ALA A 217 12.21 -3.06 5.52
N ALA A 218 12.93 -3.42 6.58
CA ALA A 218 12.64 -2.96 7.94
C ALA A 218 12.87 -1.46 8.10
N HIS A 219 13.91 -0.90 7.47
CA HIS A 219 14.16 0.54 7.49
C HIS A 219 13.01 1.34 6.87
N CYS A 220 12.31 0.77 5.87
CA CYS A 220 11.11 1.35 5.28
C CYS A 220 9.95 1.40 6.30
N CYS A 221 9.81 0.36 7.13
CA CYS A 221 8.81 0.31 8.20
C CYS A 221 9.12 1.26 9.37
N ASP A 222 10.39 1.65 9.55
CA ASP A 222 10.83 2.63 10.55
C ASP A 222 10.83 4.08 10.08
N ALA A 223 10.76 4.32 8.76
CA ALA A 223 10.83 5.65 8.15
C ALA A 223 9.61 6.56 8.43
N SER A 224 8.65 6.13 9.27
CA SER A 224 7.51 6.93 9.71
C SER A 224 7.23 6.74 11.20
N SER A 225 7.25 7.84 11.95
CA SER A 225 6.82 7.88 13.36
C SER A 225 5.36 7.48 13.57
N ASP A 226 4.57 7.49 12.50
CA ASP A 226 3.14 7.26 12.53
C ASP A 226 2.75 5.82 12.23
N LYS A 227 3.64 5.00 11.63
CA LYS A 227 3.38 3.63 11.12
C LYS A 227 2.08 3.44 10.29
N ARG A 228 1.36 4.53 9.98
CA ARG A 228 0.16 4.59 9.15
C ARG A 228 0.55 4.60 7.67
N PHE A 229 1.14 3.50 7.21
CA PHE A 229 1.47 3.31 5.80
C PHE A 229 0.23 2.85 5.02
N LYS A 230 0.21 3.19 3.74
CA LYS A 230 -0.69 2.57 2.77
C LYS A 230 0.14 1.83 1.73
N VAL A 231 -0.45 0.80 1.16
CA VAL A 231 0.16 -0.03 0.11
C VAL A 231 -0.62 0.19 -1.17
N ARG A 232 0.05 0.52 -2.25
CA ARG A 232 -0.55 0.66 -3.58
C ARG A 232 0.05 -0.37 -4.53
N VAL A 233 -0.82 -1.09 -5.22
CA VAL A 233 -0.49 -2.19 -6.14
C VAL A 233 -1.05 -1.90 -7.53
N GLY A 234 -0.51 -2.54 -8.56
CA GLY A 234 -1.00 -2.40 -9.95
C GLY A 234 -0.70 -1.06 -10.61
N GLU A 235 0.14 -0.23 -9.97
CA GLU A 235 0.57 1.09 -10.44
C GLU A 235 1.75 0.93 -11.42
N HIS A 236 1.74 1.66 -12.53
CA HIS A 236 2.87 1.84 -13.43
C HIS A 236 3.46 3.26 -13.32
N ASP A 237 2.64 4.32 -13.29
CA ASP A 237 3.06 5.72 -13.22
C ASP A 237 2.63 6.45 -11.94
N ILE A 238 3.57 6.59 -11.00
CA ILE A 238 3.33 7.23 -9.70
C ILE A 238 3.21 8.76 -9.75
N SER A 239 3.32 9.40 -10.92
CA SER A 239 3.23 10.87 -11.04
C SER A 239 1.86 11.43 -10.62
N GLY A 240 0.84 10.56 -10.47
CA GLY A 240 -0.42 10.78 -9.76
C GLY A 240 -1.67 10.79 -10.66
N GLY A 241 -1.68 10.00 -11.74
CA GLY A 241 -2.89 9.71 -12.51
C GLY A 241 -3.78 8.72 -11.75
N SER A 242 -5.09 8.72 -12.03
CA SER A 242 -5.92 7.58 -11.65
C SER A 242 -5.61 6.43 -12.60
N GLU A 243 -4.71 5.54 -12.22
CA GLU A 243 -4.54 4.28 -12.96
C GLU A 243 -5.72 3.34 -12.68
N PRO A 244 -6.46 2.86 -13.71
CA PRO A 244 -7.67 2.06 -13.52
C PRO A 244 -7.44 0.75 -12.76
N ASN A 245 -6.26 0.15 -12.93
CA ASN A 245 -5.91 -1.15 -12.35
C ASN A 245 -5.22 -1.02 -10.98
N ALA A 246 -4.91 0.21 -10.55
CA ALA A 246 -4.16 0.45 -9.34
C ALA A 246 -5.09 0.65 -8.14
N LYS A 247 -4.85 -0.11 -7.07
CA LYS A 247 -5.66 -0.07 -5.85
C LYS A 247 -4.78 0.20 -4.63
N THR A 248 -5.31 0.98 -3.70
CA THR A 248 -4.64 1.35 -2.44
C THR A 248 -5.29 0.62 -1.26
N TYR A 249 -4.47 -0.02 -0.44
CA TYR A 249 -4.83 -0.82 0.72
C TYR A 249 -4.33 -0.17 1.99
N ASN A 250 -5.11 -0.27 3.07
CA ASN A 250 -4.65 0.08 4.41
C ASN A 250 -3.83 -1.09 5.00
N VAL A 251 -2.77 -0.77 5.72
CA VAL A 251 -2.00 -1.75 6.49
C VAL A 251 -2.70 -2.00 7.83
N LYS A 252 -3.01 -3.27 8.12
CA LYS A 252 -3.60 -3.72 9.38
C LYS A 252 -2.55 -3.92 10.45
N ARG A 253 -1.42 -4.54 10.08
CA ARG A 253 -0.33 -4.87 11.01
C ARG A 253 1.03 -4.76 10.31
N VAL A 254 2.00 -4.22 11.03
CA VAL A 254 3.41 -4.16 10.63
C VAL A 254 4.17 -5.19 11.48
N VAL A 255 4.88 -6.10 10.83
CA VAL A 255 5.70 -7.15 11.47
C VAL A 255 7.14 -6.94 11.04
N GLN A 256 7.84 -6.09 11.77
CA GLN A 256 9.27 -5.88 11.57
C GLN A 256 10.06 -7.02 12.21
N HIS A 257 11.17 -7.42 11.59
CA HIS A 257 12.05 -8.42 12.18
C HIS A 257 12.58 -7.95 13.55
N ALA A 258 12.40 -8.77 14.59
CA ALA A 258 12.68 -8.37 15.98
C ALA A 258 14.16 -8.07 16.27
N ARG A 259 15.07 -8.51 15.41
CA ARG A 259 16.52 -8.27 15.50
C ARG A 259 17.03 -7.23 14.50
N TYR A 260 16.13 -6.48 13.86
CA TYR A 260 16.56 -5.39 12.98
C TYR A 260 17.39 -4.38 13.76
N ASP A 261 18.58 -4.05 13.25
CA ASP A 261 19.47 -3.02 13.81
C ASP A 261 19.70 -1.92 12.77
N GLY A 262 19.17 -0.72 13.04
CA GLY A 262 19.31 0.43 12.14
C GLY A 262 20.73 0.99 12.00
N ASN A 263 21.71 0.51 12.77
CA ASN A 263 23.12 0.92 12.65
C ASN A 263 23.91 0.00 11.73
N THR A 264 23.68 -1.32 11.83
CA THR A 264 24.35 -2.33 10.99
C THR A 264 23.53 -2.69 9.75
N ILE A 265 22.23 -2.36 9.76
CA ILE A 265 21.23 -2.75 8.76
C ILE A 265 21.08 -4.29 8.67
N GLU A 266 21.50 -5.01 9.71
CA GLU A 266 21.21 -6.44 9.84
C GLU A 266 19.72 -6.67 10.07
N ASN A 267 19.22 -7.77 9.51
CA ASN A 267 17.83 -8.19 9.58
C ASN A 267 16.83 -7.19 9.00
N ASP A 268 17.19 -6.56 7.86
CA ASP A 268 16.41 -5.51 7.21
C ASP A 268 15.20 -6.03 6.42
N VAL A 269 14.29 -6.75 7.10
CA VAL A 269 13.03 -7.25 6.53
C VAL A 269 11.82 -6.94 7.40
N CYS A 270 10.69 -6.69 6.72
CA CYS A 270 9.42 -6.34 7.33
C CYS A 270 8.25 -6.86 6.50
N LEU A 271 7.25 -7.42 7.18
CA LEU A 271 5.99 -7.82 6.58
C LEU A 271 4.89 -6.82 6.91
N LEU A 272 4.06 -6.53 5.91
CA LEU A 272 2.85 -5.73 6.04
C LEU A 272 1.64 -6.64 5.81
N GLU A 273 0.82 -6.81 6.85
CA GLU A 273 -0.49 -7.45 6.73
C GLU A 273 -1.51 -6.39 6.29
N LEU A 274 -2.23 -6.64 5.20
CA LEU A 274 -3.23 -5.73 4.67
C LEU A 274 -4.59 -5.92 5.37
N ALA A 275 -5.34 -4.83 5.51
CA ALA A 275 -6.67 -4.83 6.15
C ALA A 275 -7.74 -5.57 5.34
N GLU A 276 -7.53 -5.71 4.03
CA GLU A 276 -8.38 -6.48 3.13
C GLU A 276 -7.49 -7.22 2.11
N PRO A 277 -7.93 -8.38 1.60
CA PRO A 277 -7.15 -9.13 0.62
C PRO A 277 -7.03 -8.40 -0.73
N ILE A 278 -5.88 -8.58 -1.36
CA ILE A 278 -5.60 -8.21 -2.74
C ILE A 278 -6.35 -9.17 -3.65
N LEU A 279 -7.09 -8.58 -4.59
CA LEU A 279 -7.66 -9.28 -5.72
C LEU A 279 -6.65 -9.38 -6.84
N PHE A 280 -6.14 -10.60 -7.07
CA PHE A 280 -5.23 -10.83 -8.16
C PHE A 280 -5.95 -10.77 -9.50
N ASN A 281 -5.22 -10.28 -10.49
CA ASN A 281 -5.67 -10.17 -11.88
C ASN A 281 -4.43 -10.12 -12.79
N THR A 282 -4.62 -9.84 -14.07
CA THR A 282 -3.52 -9.80 -15.04
C THR A 282 -2.47 -8.70 -14.77
N HIS A 283 -2.76 -7.73 -13.92
CA HIS A 283 -1.89 -6.61 -13.59
C HIS A 283 -1.36 -6.65 -12.15
N VAL A 284 -1.92 -7.52 -11.30
CA VAL A 284 -1.57 -7.64 -9.87
C VAL A 284 -1.54 -9.12 -9.52
N SER A 285 -0.37 -9.66 -9.18
CA SER A 285 -0.20 -11.07 -8.81
C SER A 285 1.05 -11.23 -7.93
N PRO A 286 1.14 -12.31 -7.12
CA PRO A 286 2.21 -12.46 -6.16
C PRO A 286 3.51 -12.97 -6.79
N ILE A 287 4.64 -12.69 -6.15
CA ILE A 287 5.95 -13.30 -6.42
C ILE A 287 6.23 -14.39 -5.37
N CYS A 288 6.87 -15.48 -5.78
CA CYS A 288 7.26 -16.54 -4.85
C CYS A 288 8.50 -16.11 -4.05
N PRO A 289 8.47 -16.11 -2.70
CA PRO A 289 9.68 -15.99 -1.90
C PRO A 289 10.63 -17.16 -2.21
N GLY A 290 11.89 -16.87 -2.53
CA GLY A 290 12.91 -17.89 -2.74
C GLY A 290 13.25 -18.61 -1.43
N GLU A 291 13.35 -19.93 -1.46
CA GLU A 291 13.71 -20.76 -0.30
C GLU A 291 15.16 -21.25 -0.34
N ARG A 292 15.89 -20.92 -1.41
CA ARG A 292 17.24 -21.43 -1.65
C ARG A 292 18.16 -20.33 -2.19
N PRO A 293 19.47 -20.41 -1.86
CA PRO A 293 20.44 -19.49 -2.44
C PRO A 293 20.51 -19.61 -3.96
N VAL A 294 20.57 -18.47 -4.64
CA VAL A 294 20.76 -18.40 -6.09
C VAL A 294 22.24 -18.18 -6.43
N ALA A 295 22.73 -18.90 -7.44
CA ALA A 295 24.15 -18.93 -7.79
C ALA A 295 24.70 -17.55 -8.19
N ALA A 296 25.97 -17.27 -7.84
CA ALA A 296 26.66 -16.07 -8.29
C ALA A 296 26.75 -15.99 -9.82
N GLY A 297 26.68 -14.77 -10.34
CA GLY A 297 26.65 -14.47 -11.78
C GLY A 297 25.27 -14.58 -12.42
N THR A 298 24.27 -15.13 -11.72
CA THR A 298 22.87 -15.19 -12.16
C THR A 298 22.34 -13.79 -12.42
N ARG A 299 21.67 -13.62 -13.56
CA ARG A 299 21.08 -12.36 -13.99
C ARG A 299 19.69 -12.21 -13.35
N CYS A 300 19.52 -11.11 -12.63
CA CYS A 300 18.32 -10.78 -11.87
C CYS A 300 17.92 -9.33 -12.15
N PHE A 301 16.75 -8.93 -11.68
CA PHE A 301 16.16 -7.63 -11.97
C PHE A 301 15.75 -6.94 -10.68
N VAL A 302 15.96 -5.62 -10.66
CA VAL A 302 15.39 -4.71 -9.67
C VAL A 302 14.40 -3.82 -10.38
N THR A 303 13.25 -3.60 -9.74
CA THR A 303 12.21 -2.70 -10.24
C THR A 303 11.80 -1.68 -9.18
N GLY A 304 11.47 -0.48 -9.63
CA GLY A 304 11.00 0.59 -8.77
C GLY A 304 10.94 1.95 -9.45
N TRP A 305 10.64 2.97 -8.65
CA TRP A 305 10.49 4.37 -9.09
C TRP A 305 11.59 5.27 -8.52
N GLY A 306 12.71 4.67 -8.12
CA GLY A 306 13.84 5.37 -7.55
C GLY A 306 14.56 6.31 -8.51
N SER A 307 15.43 7.14 -7.95
CA SER A 307 16.14 8.21 -8.65
C SER A 307 16.97 7.65 -9.82
N THR A 308 16.89 8.31 -10.97
CA THR A 308 17.60 7.89 -12.19
C THR A 308 19.01 8.47 -12.28
N ARG A 309 19.51 9.12 -11.23
CA ARG A 309 20.82 9.79 -11.23
C ARG A 309 21.70 9.31 -10.07
N ALA A 310 22.95 8.99 -10.40
CA ALA A 310 24.00 8.77 -9.40
C ALA A 310 24.38 10.11 -8.77
N VAL A 311 23.91 10.38 -7.55
CA VAL A 311 24.37 11.54 -6.78
C VAL A 311 25.70 11.16 -6.12
N GLY A 312 26.82 11.63 -6.67
CA GLY A 312 28.11 11.51 -5.98
C GLY A 312 28.17 12.45 -4.78
N ARG A 313 28.47 11.95 -3.58
CA ARG A 313 28.77 12.78 -2.40
C ARG A 313 29.98 12.26 -1.60
N ASN A 314 30.67 13.23 -1.01
CA ASN A 314 31.98 13.12 -0.37
C ASN A 314 31.97 12.21 0.87
N ALA A 315 33.03 11.40 0.99
CA ALA A 315 33.22 10.31 1.95
C ALA A 315 33.56 10.75 3.40
N ALA A 316 32.81 11.69 3.99
CA ALA A 316 33.11 12.17 5.34
C ALA A 316 31.86 12.57 6.13
N SER A 317 31.08 11.61 6.60
CA SER A 317 30.13 11.83 7.71
C SER A 317 30.00 10.56 8.56
N SER A 318 29.86 10.78 9.87
CA SER A 318 29.79 9.74 10.90
C SER A 318 28.54 8.85 10.73
N SER A 319 28.62 7.60 11.17
CA SER A 319 27.69 6.49 10.87
C SER A 319 26.20 6.81 11.04
N LYS A 320 25.79 7.64 12.01
CA LYS A 320 24.37 7.98 12.22
C LYS A 320 23.84 9.02 11.22
N GLU A 321 24.70 9.96 10.79
CA GLU A 321 24.38 10.93 9.73
C GLU A 321 24.52 10.31 8.34
N TYR A 322 25.42 9.34 8.18
CA TYR A 322 25.61 8.61 6.94
C TYR A 322 24.36 7.84 6.51
N PHE A 323 23.74 7.07 7.43
CA PHE A 323 22.50 6.34 7.12
C PHE A 323 21.28 7.28 7.02
N ALA A 324 21.18 8.31 7.87
CA ALA A 324 20.09 9.29 7.78
C ALA A 324 20.14 10.10 6.46
N GLN A 325 21.34 10.47 5.97
CA GLN A 325 21.52 11.19 4.70
C GLN A 325 21.31 10.31 3.45
N LEU A 326 21.26 8.98 3.59
CA LEU A 326 20.77 8.08 2.54
C LEU A 326 19.24 8.18 2.39
N PHE A 327 18.51 8.64 3.41
CA PHE A 327 17.05 8.74 3.40
C PHE A 327 16.52 10.19 3.38
N ASP A 328 17.35 11.19 3.74
CA ASP A 328 16.91 12.57 3.95
C ASP A 328 17.20 13.50 2.74
N SER A 329 16.14 13.73 1.98
CA SER A 329 15.75 15.03 1.42
C SER A 329 16.82 15.89 0.72
N GLN A 330 17.27 15.51 -0.48
CA GLN A 330 17.71 16.54 -1.46
C GLN A 330 17.15 16.41 -2.88
N ASP A 331 16.29 15.42 -3.17
CA ASP A 331 15.63 15.32 -4.49
C ASP A 331 14.23 15.96 -4.52
N ALA A 332 13.61 16.21 -3.36
CA ALA A 332 12.36 16.99 -3.31
C ALA A 332 12.52 18.40 -3.92
N GLY A 333 13.71 19.00 -3.78
CA GLY A 333 14.05 20.30 -4.36
C GLY A 333 14.50 20.26 -5.83
N PHE A 334 14.85 19.09 -6.38
CA PHE A 334 15.21 18.96 -7.80
C PHE A 334 14.00 18.52 -8.63
N LYS A 335 13.14 17.64 -8.10
CA LYS A 335 11.83 17.31 -8.70
C LYS A 335 10.89 18.52 -8.76
N SER A 336 11.06 19.53 -7.89
CA SER A 336 10.30 20.79 -7.95
C SER A 336 10.69 21.71 -9.12
N ASN A 337 11.86 21.51 -9.75
CA ASN A 337 12.36 22.36 -10.84
C ASN A 337 12.02 21.85 -12.25
N LEU A 338 11.36 20.69 -12.39
CA LEU A 338 10.78 20.20 -13.66
C LEU A 338 9.34 20.66 -13.88
N LYS A 339 8.88 21.70 -13.17
CA LYS A 339 7.65 22.45 -13.51
C LYS A 339 7.88 23.47 -14.63
N THR A 340 8.89 23.30 -15.48
CA THR A 340 9.05 24.14 -16.68
C THR A 340 8.09 23.64 -17.75
N ASN A 341 7.04 24.42 -18.01
CA ASN A 341 6.08 24.33 -19.13
C ASN A 341 4.76 23.56 -18.91
N GLY A 342 4.34 23.27 -17.67
CA GLY A 342 2.98 22.76 -17.41
C GLY A 342 2.71 21.33 -17.92
N VAL A 343 3.75 20.61 -18.35
CA VAL A 343 3.68 19.17 -18.65
C VAL A 343 4.02 18.41 -17.39
N ARG A 344 3.12 17.55 -16.92
CA ARG A 344 3.37 16.65 -15.81
C ARG A 344 4.51 15.69 -16.18
N ALA A 345 5.59 15.65 -15.41
CA ALA A 345 6.63 14.65 -15.59
C ALA A 345 6.06 13.28 -15.21
N VAL A 346 5.96 12.37 -16.19
CA VAL A 346 5.59 10.96 -16.01
C VAL A 346 6.69 10.29 -15.19
N GLU A 347 6.34 9.50 -14.18
CA GLU A 347 7.25 8.74 -13.34
C GLU A 347 6.93 7.24 -13.47
N PRO A 348 7.23 6.63 -14.64
CA PRO A 348 6.87 5.24 -14.89
C PRO A 348 7.79 4.27 -14.13
N LEU A 349 7.29 3.07 -13.86
CA LEU A 349 8.04 1.99 -13.25
C LEU A 349 9.24 1.66 -14.12
N ARG A 350 10.40 1.50 -13.49
CA ARG A 350 11.64 1.15 -14.17
C ARG A 350 12.13 -0.21 -13.74
N GLN A 351 12.94 -0.80 -14.61
CA GLN A 351 13.62 -2.07 -14.39
C GLN A 351 15.09 -1.96 -14.78
N VAL A 352 15.94 -2.65 -14.04
CA VAL A 352 17.36 -2.79 -14.35
C VAL A 352 17.82 -4.21 -14.07
N ASP A 353 18.63 -4.77 -14.96
CA ASP A 353 19.26 -6.06 -14.72
C ASP A 353 20.62 -5.89 -14.04
N VAL A 354 20.83 -6.72 -13.02
CA VAL A 354 22.07 -6.83 -12.24
C VAL A 354 22.40 -8.31 -12.05
N ARG A 355 23.63 -8.61 -11.63
CA ARG A 355 24.05 -10.01 -11.42
C ARG A 355 24.40 -10.25 -9.97
N ILE A 356 23.99 -11.40 -9.44
CA ILE A 356 24.40 -11.82 -8.10
C ILE A 356 25.92 -11.86 -8.03
N HIS A 357 26.45 -11.25 -6.99
CA HIS A 357 27.86 -11.26 -6.68
C HIS A 357 28.12 -12.32 -5.60
N ASP A 358 29.25 -13.02 -5.70
CA ASP A 358 29.66 -13.93 -4.62
C ASP A 358 29.78 -13.16 -3.29
N TRP A 359 29.16 -13.72 -2.25
CA TRP A 359 29.07 -13.14 -0.92
C TRP A 359 30.45 -12.95 -0.29
N ALA A 360 31.33 -13.95 -0.37
CA ALA A 360 32.66 -13.85 0.24
C ALA A 360 33.48 -12.76 -0.43
N SER A 361 33.41 -12.69 -1.75
CA SER A 361 34.02 -11.62 -2.53
C SER A 361 33.42 -10.25 -2.20
N CYS A 362 32.09 -10.16 -2.04
CA CYS A 362 31.42 -8.91 -1.66
C CYS A 362 31.88 -8.43 -0.28
N LYS A 363 31.90 -9.31 0.72
CA LYS A 363 32.40 -9.02 2.06
C LYS A 363 33.82 -8.48 2.05
N ASN A 364 34.71 -9.06 1.25
CA ASN A 364 36.08 -8.58 1.10
C ASN A 364 36.16 -7.19 0.47
N ILE A 365 35.31 -6.88 -0.51
CA ILE A 365 35.23 -5.53 -1.11
C ILE A 365 34.88 -4.51 -0.04
N TYR A 366 33.85 -4.79 0.78
CA TYR A 366 33.41 -3.88 1.83
C TYR A 366 34.44 -3.73 2.96
N ALA A 367 35.05 -4.83 3.40
CA ALA A 367 36.10 -4.83 4.42
C ALA A 367 37.35 -4.04 3.96
N SER A 368 37.71 -4.13 2.68
CA SER A 368 38.88 -3.44 2.12
C SER A 368 38.74 -1.91 2.05
N GLN A 369 37.53 -1.39 2.20
CA GLN A 369 37.24 0.04 2.08
C GLN A 369 37.08 0.77 3.43
N SER A 370 37.38 0.12 4.56
CA SER A 370 37.24 0.69 5.91
C SER A 370 35.84 1.29 6.17
N ARG A 371 34.80 0.62 5.67
CA ARG A 371 33.40 1.08 5.72
C ARG A 371 32.72 0.63 7.03
N PRO A 372 31.72 1.39 7.52
CA PRO A 372 31.15 1.19 8.85
C PRO A 372 30.24 -0.05 9.02
N ALA A 373 29.83 -0.73 7.95
CA ALA A 373 28.95 -1.90 8.02
C ALA A 373 29.61 -3.12 7.36
N ASP A 374 29.67 -4.23 8.11
CA ASP A 374 30.12 -5.53 7.62
C ASP A 374 29.01 -6.23 6.83
N ILE A 375 29.38 -7.02 5.83
CA ILE A 375 28.45 -7.90 5.12
C ILE A 375 28.27 -9.19 5.92
N THR A 376 27.01 -9.47 6.26
CA THR A 376 26.55 -10.58 7.10
C THR A 376 25.74 -11.59 6.29
N GLU A 377 25.47 -12.77 6.86
CA GLU A 377 24.86 -13.91 6.14
C GLU A 377 23.41 -13.67 5.73
N ASP A 378 22.74 -12.72 6.36
CA ASP A 378 21.39 -12.28 6.04
C ASP A 378 21.33 -11.29 4.85
N MET A 379 22.49 -10.96 4.29
CA MET A 379 22.64 -10.05 3.16
C MET A 379 23.15 -10.79 1.93
N LEU A 380 22.69 -10.36 0.75
CA LEU A 380 23.27 -10.74 -0.54
C LEU A 380 23.69 -9.50 -1.32
N CYS A 381 24.61 -9.70 -2.27
CA CYS A 381 25.14 -8.62 -3.08
C CYS A 381 24.82 -8.83 -4.55
N ALA A 382 24.55 -7.75 -5.27
CA ALA A 382 24.43 -7.77 -6.72
C ALA A 382 25.11 -6.56 -7.35
N MET A 383 25.73 -6.77 -8.51
CA MET A 383 26.43 -5.72 -9.23
C MET A 383 26.42 -5.99 -10.74
N THR A 384 26.31 -4.93 -11.53
CA THR A 384 26.70 -4.96 -12.94
C THR A 384 27.31 -3.61 -13.30
N THR A 385 28.39 -3.60 -14.08
CA THR A 385 29.13 -2.36 -14.33
C THR A 385 28.21 -1.28 -14.95
N GLY A 386 28.09 -0.14 -14.26
CA GLY A 386 27.27 0.99 -14.71
C GLY A 386 25.76 0.84 -14.52
N LYS A 387 25.31 -0.18 -13.77
CA LYS A 387 23.91 -0.46 -13.45
C LYS A 387 23.75 -0.72 -11.94
N ASP A 388 22.73 -0.16 -11.32
CA ASP A 388 22.41 -0.37 -9.90
C ASP A 388 20.97 0.04 -9.59
N SER A 389 20.45 -0.45 -8.47
CA SER A 389 19.28 0.08 -7.78
C SER A 389 19.58 1.46 -7.19
N CYS A 390 18.58 2.34 -7.05
CA CYS A 390 18.80 3.69 -6.54
C CYS A 390 17.69 4.16 -5.60
N GLN A 391 17.86 5.36 -5.07
CA GLN A 391 17.03 5.96 -4.02
C GLN A 391 15.55 5.98 -4.39
N GLY A 392 14.71 5.24 -3.65
CA GLY A 392 13.27 5.06 -3.94
C GLY A 392 12.90 3.67 -4.47
N ASP A 393 13.89 2.82 -4.75
CA ASP A 393 13.67 1.38 -4.97
C ASP A 393 13.75 0.58 -3.65
N SER A 394 14.18 1.22 -2.55
CA SER A 394 14.31 0.62 -1.21
C SER A 394 13.06 -0.13 -0.79
N GLY A 395 13.22 -1.35 -0.26
CA GLY A 395 12.13 -2.26 0.07
C GLY A 395 11.52 -2.97 -1.15
N GLY A 396 11.87 -2.59 -2.37
CA GLY A 396 11.39 -3.19 -3.61
C GLY A 396 11.98 -4.57 -3.89
N PRO A 397 11.45 -5.26 -4.92
CA PRO A 397 11.85 -6.61 -5.28
C PRO A 397 13.23 -6.67 -5.96
N PHE A 398 14.04 -7.64 -5.56
CA PHE A 398 15.15 -8.19 -6.34
C PHE A 398 14.78 -9.61 -6.77
N VAL A 399 14.51 -9.80 -8.06
CA VAL A 399 13.91 -11.03 -8.60
C VAL A 399 14.79 -11.68 -9.64
N CYS A 400 14.87 -13.01 -9.59
CA CYS A 400 15.61 -13.82 -10.55
C CYS A 400 14.63 -14.73 -11.28
N ARG A 401 15.01 -15.16 -12.49
CA ARG A 401 14.22 -16.13 -13.24
C ARG A 401 14.54 -17.52 -12.73
N ASN A 402 13.50 -18.33 -12.51
CA ASN A 402 13.69 -19.72 -12.12
C ASN A 402 14.38 -20.50 -13.24
N ALA A 403 15.25 -21.44 -12.85
CA ALA A 403 15.93 -22.31 -13.81
C ALA A 403 14.99 -23.35 -14.45
N ASP A 404 13.96 -23.77 -13.70
CA ASP A 404 13.12 -24.93 -14.04
C ASP A 404 11.81 -24.55 -14.73
N ASP A 405 11.30 -23.33 -14.54
CA ASP A 405 10.06 -22.83 -15.14
C ASP A 405 10.24 -21.40 -15.61
N ASN A 406 9.47 -20.97 -16.62
CA ASN A 406 9.45 -19.60 -17.13
C ASN A 406 8.98 -18.53 -16.10
N GLY A 407 8.90 -18.87 -14.82
CA GLY A 407 8.53 -18.00 -13.71
C GLY A 407 9.71 -17.27 -13.08
N TRP A 408 9.38 -16.48 -12.07
CA TRP A 408 10.25 -15.61 -11.31
C TRP A 408 10.17 -15.95 -9.83
N GLU A 409 11.26 -15.72 -9.11
CA GLU A 409 11.32 -15.81 -7.65
C GLU A 409 11.90 -14.53 -7.06
N LEU A 410 11.45 -14.20 -5.84
CA LEU A 410 11.96 -13.09 -5.05
C LEU A 410 13.17 -13.58 -4.27
N VAL A 411 14.34 -13.11 -4.67
CA VAL A 411 15.64 -13.52 -4.11
C VAL A 411 16.11 -12.54 -3.04
N GLY A 412 15.74 -11.27 -3.18
CA GLY A 412 16.15 -10.25 -2.23
C GLY A 412 15.15 -9.11 -2.09
N VAL A 413 15.34 -8.34 -1.03
CA VAL A 413 14.68 -7.06 -0.81
C VAL A 413 15.73 -5.96 -0.92
N VAL A 414 15.49 -4.95 -1.76
CA VAL A 414 16.40 -3.80 -1.92
C VAL A 414 16.60 -3.14 -0.57
N SER A 415 17.84 -3.08 -0.07
CA SER A 415 18.11 -2.69 1.30
C SER A 415 18.98 -1.43 1.33
N TRP A 416 20.27 -1.53 1.01
CA TRP A 416 21.19 -0.40 1.06
C TRP A 416 22.33 -0.52 0.04
N GLY A 417 23.06 0.57 -0.15
CA GLY A 417 24.20 0.63 -1.06
C GLY A 417 24.96 1.94 -0.91
N TYR A 418 26.21 1.97 -1.35
CA TYR A 418 27.03 3.18 -1.27
C TYR A 418 27.02 3.95 -2.58
N GLY A 419 26.03 4.82 -2.73
CA GLY A 419 25.80 5.59 -3.95
C GLY A 419 25.29 4.72 -5.08
N CYS A 420 24.41 5.26 -5.91
CA CYS A 420 23.83 4.48 -7.01
C CYS A 420 24.88 4.19 -8.07
N ALA A 421 25.16 2.92 -8.32
CA ALA A 421 26.13 2.42 -9.29
C ALA A 421 27.57 2.90 -9.03
N ALA A 422 27.97 2.99 -7.76
CA ALA A 422 29.36 3.26 -7.41
C ALA A 422 30.28 2.19 -8.03
N ARG A 423 31.32 2.66 -8.72
CA ARG A 423 32.18 1.78 -9.51
C ARG A 423 32.89 0.78 -8.60
N GLY A 424 32.61 -0.50 -8.80
CA GLY A 424 33.24 -1.60 -8.07
C GLY A 424 32.67 -1.85 -6.68
N ILE A 425 31.53 -1.25 -6.33
CA ILE A 425 30.82 -1.51 -5.07
C ILE A 425 29.48 -2.17 -5.42
N PRO A 426 29.23 -3.41 -4.99
CA PRO A 426 27.93 -4.05 -5.16
C PRO A 426 26.81 -3.33 -4.39
N GLY A 427 25.58 -3.40 -4.88
CA GLY A 427 24.39 -3.10 -4.06
C GLY A 427 24.10 -4.24 -3.10
N VAL A 428 23.50 -3.94 -1.95
CA VAL A 428 23.21 -4.89 -0.87
C VAL A 428 21.71 -5.04 -0.68
N TYR A 429 21.28 -6.28 -0.54
CA TYR A 429 19.89 -6.70 -0.46
C TYR A 429 19.74 -7.63 0.74
N ALA A 430 18.59 -7.59 1.42
CA ALA A 430 18.27 -8.61 2.41
C ALA A 430 17.97 -9.94 1.70
N SER A 431 18.59 -11.04 2.14
CA SER A 431 18.47 -12.37 1.51
C SER A 431 17.15 -13.04 1.89
N VAL A 432 16.27 -13.26 0.90
CA VAL A 432 14.94 -13.81 1.16
C VAL A 432 15.00 -15.27 1.59
N ASP A 433 15.94 -16.04 1.05
CA ASP A 433 16.15 -17.44 1.42
C ASP A 433 16.60 -17.57 2.90
N TYR A 434 17.46 -16.67 3.38
CA TYR A 434 17.84 -16.60 4.80
C TYR A 434 16.62 -16.35 5.71
N PHE A 435 15.67 -15.53 5.27
CA PHE A 435 14.46 -15.20 6.04
C PHE A 435 13.26 -16.10 5.76
N SER A 436 13.40 -17.16 4.95
CA SER A 436 12.29 -18.03 4.52
C SER A 436 11.45 -18.56 5.69
N ASP A 437 12.08 -19.13 6.72
CA ASP A 437 11.41 -19.61 7.93
C ASP A 437 10.67 -18.49 8.68
N TRP A 438 11.30 -17.32 8.80
CA TRP A 438 10.71 -16.17 9.46
C TRP A 438 9.48 -15.67 8.70
N ILE A 439 9.58 -15.57 7.37
CA ILE A 439 8.47 -15.18 6.49
C ILE A 439 7.30 -16.16 6.69
N ALA A 440 7.55 -17.46 6.54
CA ALA A 440 6.54 -18.50 6.69
C ALA A 440 5.87 -18.50 8.07
N SER A 441 6.64 -18.33 9.15
CA SER A 441 6.10 -18.31 10.51
C SER A 441 5.17 -17.14 10.83
N ASN A 442 5.30 -16.02 10.09
CA ASN A 442 4.54 -14.80 10.36
C ASN A 442 3.33 -14.61 9.43
N GLN A 443 3.19 -15.44 8.40
CA GLN A 443 2.07 -15.40 7.45
C GLN A 443 0.84 -16.22 7.89
N ASN A 444 0.98 -17.06 8.92
CA ASN A 444 -0.06 -17.96 9.45
C ASN A 444 -1.02 -17.31 10.45
#